data_AF-A0A961DTM7-F1
#
_entry.id   AF-A0A961DTM7-F1
#
_cell.length_a   1.000
_cell.length_b   1.000
_cell.length_c   1.000
_cell.angle_alpha   90.00
_cell.angle_beta   90.00
_cell.angle_gamma   90.00
#
_symmetry.space_group_name_H-M   'P 1'
#
loop_
_entity.id
_entity.type
_entity.pdbx_description
1 polymer ?
#
loop_
_entity_poly.entity_id
_entity_poly.type
_entity_poly.pdbx_seq_one_letter_code
_entity_poly.pdbx_strand_id
1 'polypeptide(L)'
;DYFEMVYGPLIGPTSTMLARALNRHLSDAGGPVTVCPIELSLELGLRASRGEPIGTTSPLTKAIKRLRDHRLIQQVDSDTLGVVVEVPPLSPRALSKLPDSVRSAHEAFVRRDGSF
;
A
#
# COMPACT_ATOMS: atom_id res chain seq x y z
N ASP A 1 7.05 7.93 -6.70
CA ASP A 1 6.60 7.74 -8.11
C ASP A 1 6.56 6.28 -8.54
N TYR A 2 7.64 5.51 -8.39
CA TYR A 2 7.69 4.10 -8.78
C TYR A 2 6.52 3.26 -8.21
N PHE A 3 6.27 3.34 -6.89
CA PHE A 3 5.18 2.57 -6.25
C PHE A 3 3.81 2.83 -6.89
N GLU A 4 3.44 4.09 -7.12
CA GLU A 4 2.13 4.42 -7.69
C GLU A 4 2.02 3.98 -9.14
N MET A 5 3.07 4.21 -9.94
CA MET A 5 3.07 3.88 -11.36
C MET A 5 3.11 2.37 -11.60
N VAL A 6 3.84 1.62 -10.78
CA VAL A 6 4.15 0.20 -11.03
C VAL A 6 3.31 -0.74 -10.17
N TYR A 7 3.12 -0.44 -8.87
CA TYR A 7 2.26 -1.25 -8.00
C TYR A 7 0.80 -0.83 -8.07
N GLY A 8 0.50 0.45 -8.34
CA GLY A 8 -0.86 0.97 -8.36
C GLY A 8 -1.86 0.15 -9.20
N PRO A 9 -1.51 -0.23 -10.44
CA PRO A 9 -2.37 -1.09 -11.27
C PRO A 9 -2.62 -2.49 -10.68
N LEU A 10 -1.72 -3.01 -9.85
CA LEU A 10 -1.86 -4.33 -9.20
C LEU A 10 -2.76 -4.26 -7.97
N ILE A 11 -2.60 -3.23 -7.15
CA ILE A 11 -3.24 -3.14 -5.83
C ILE A 11 -4.47 -2.21 -5.80
N GLY A 12 -4.68 -1.45 -6.87
CA GLY A 12 -5.78 -0.50 -6.99
C GLY A 12 -5.61 0.75 -6.12
N PRO A 13 -6.39 1.81 -6.40
CA PRO A 13 -6.15 3.16 -5.87
C PRO A 13 -6.26 3.22 -4.34
N THR A 14 -7.25 2.55 -3.75
CA THR A 14 -7.45 2.58 -2.29
C THR A 14 -6.26 1.97 -1.53
N SER A 15 -5.75 0.82 -2.01
CA SER A 15 -4.60 0.17 -1.37
C SER A 15 -3.33 1.00 -1.55
N THR A 16 -3.17 1.64 -2.72
CA THR A 16 -2.06 2.57 -2.96
C THR A 16 -2.10 3.74 -1.98
N MET A 17 -3.27 4.36 -1.78
CA MET A 17 -3.43 5.46 -0.83
C MET A 17 -3.21 5.03 0.62
N LEU A 18 -3.70 3.84 1.00
CA LEU A 18 -3.44 3.25 2.31
C LEU A 18 -1.93 3.05 2.54
N ALA A 19 -1.21 2.45 1.58
CA ALA A 19 0.24 2.26 1.71
C ALA A 19 1.00 3.59 1.85
N ARG A 20 0.58 4.63 1.12
CA ARG A 20 1.14 5.99 1.28
C ARG A 20 0.86 6.57 2.66
N ALA A 21 -0.38 6.46 3.14
CA ALA A 21 -0.74 6.94 4.47
C ALA A 21 0.08 6.24 5.56
N LEU A 22 0.19 4.91 5.49
CA LEU A 22 0.99 4.13 6.43
C LEU A 22 2.47 4.52 6.42
N ASN A 23 3.07 4.69 5.23
CA ASN A 23 4.46 5.12 5.12
C ASN A 23 4.69 6.52 5.69
N ARG A 24 3.74 7.46 5.48
CA ARG A 24 3.79 8.79 6.10
C ARG A 24 3.72 8.69 7.63
N HIS A 25 2.74 7.98 8.17
CA HIS A 25 2.59 7.82 9.63
C HIS A 25 3.86 7.23 10.27
N LEU A 26 4.49 6.23 9.64
CA LEU A 26 5.75 5.66 10.11
C LEU A 26 6.92 6.65 10.02
N SER A 27 7.01 7.39 8.93
CA SER A 27 8.07 8.39 8.72
C SER A 27 7.96 9.52 9.73
N ASP A 28 6.75 10.02 9.96
CA ASP A 28 6.47 11.12 10.88
C ASP A 28 6.70 10.72 12.34
N ALA A 29 6.38 9.46 12.71
CA ALA A 29 6.60 8.94 14.04
C ALA A 29 8.05 8.55 14.34
N GLY A 30 8.87 8.26 13.31
CA GLY A 30 10.23 7.76 13.46
C GLY A 30 10.32 6.35 14.07
N GLY A 31 9.23 5.59 14.05
CA GLY A 31 9.10 4.28 14.69
C GLY A 31 7.68 3.71 14.62
N PRO A 32 7.39 2.62 15.37
CA PRO A 32 6.04 2.06 15.45
C PRO A 32 5.02 3.10 15.92
N VAL A 33 3.86 3.11 15.27
CA VAL A 33 2.80 4.09 15.53
C VAL A 33 1.44 3.41 15.57
N THR A 34 0.61 3.81 16.53
CA THR A 34 -0.78 3.36 16.63
C THR A 34 -1.68 4.29 15.83
N VAL A 35 -2.52 3.72 14.98
CA VAL A 35 -3.51 4.47 14.20
C VAL A 35 -4.92 3.98 14.51
N CYS A 36 -5.86 4.90 14.67
CA CYS A 36 -7.27 4.54 14.83
C CYS A 36 -7.85 4.14 13.46
N PRO A 37 -8.43 2.92 13.30
CA PRO A 37 -8.98 2.48 12.01
C PRO A 37 -10.10 3.39 11.47
N ILE A 38 -10.86 4.04 12.37
CA ILE A 38 -11.90 5.00 11.98
C ILE A 38 -11.28 6.27 11.39
N GLU A 39 -10.22 6.79 12.02
CA GLU A 39 -9.54 8.01 11.57
C GLU A 39 -8.77 7.77 10.27
N LEU A 40 -8.10 6.61 10.16
CA LEU A 40 -7.46 6.19 8.93
C LEU A 40 -8.47 6.03 7.79
N SER A 41 -9.66 5.50 8.07
CA SER A 41 -10.73 5.40 7.05
C SER A 41 -11.21 6.78 6.58
N LEU A 42 -11.27 7.76 7.48
CA LEU A 42 -11.64 9.14 7.14
C LEU A 42 -10.53 9.85 6.36
N GLU A 43 -9.27 9.69 6.76
CA GLU A 43 -8.10 10.22 6.03
C GLU A 43 -8.11 9.75 4.56
N LEU A 44 -8.47 8.47 4.35
CA LEU A 44 -8.52 7.86 3.02
C LEU A 44 -9.82 8.14 2.25
N GLY A 45 -10.76 8.91 2.81
CA GLY A 45 -12.05 9.20 2.19
C GLY A 45 -12.95 7.96 2.00
N LEU A 46 -12.73 6.89 2.77
CA LEU A 46 -13.45 5.63 2.65
C LEU A 46 -14.74 5.59 3.47
N ARG A 47 -15.05 6.69 4.15
CA ARG A 47 -16.12 6.80 5.13
C ARG A 47 -16.59 8.25 5.24
N ALA A 48 -17.89 8.43 5.49
CA ALA A 48 -18.51 9.73 5.66
C ALA A 48 -18.81 10.11 7.13
N SER A 49 -18.80 9.16 8.08
CA SER A 49 -19.15 9.41 9.49
C SER A 49 -18.39 8.50 10.47
N ARG A 50 -18.14 9.01 11.69
CA ARG A 50 -17.43 8.29 12.77
C ARG A 50 -18.30 7.26 13.51
N GLY A 51 -19.62 7.28 13.32
CA GLY A 51 -20.56 6.54 14.20
C GLY A 51 -20.64 5.03 14.01
N GLU A 52 -20.15 4.49 12.88
CA GLU A 52 -20.25 3.05 12.59
C GLU A 52 -18.93 2.33 12.89
N PRO A 53 -18.94 1.09 13.41
CA PRO A 53 -17.72 0.29 13.53
C PRO A 53 -17.16 -0.07 12.14
N ILE A 54 -15.86 -0.37 12.07
CA ILE A 54 -15.24 -0.89 10.83
C ILE A 54 -15.56 -2.37 10.71
N GLY A 55 -16.44 -2.72 9.77
CA GLY A 55 -16.80 -4.10 9.48
C GLY A 55 -15.77 -4.84 8.63
N THR A 56 -15.84 -6.18 8.64
CA THR A 56 -14.95 -7.07 7.86
C THR A 56 -15.07 -6.90 6.35
N THR A 57 -16.17 -6.30 5.87
CA THR A 57 -16.43 -6.01 4.46
C THR A 57 -16.12 -4.56 4.07
N SER A 58 -15.61 -3.75 5.01
CA SER A 58 -15.31 -2.34 4.79
C SER A 58 -14.24 -2.14 3.71
N PRO A 59 -14.22 -0.98 3.02
CA PRO A 59 -13.16 -0.65 2.07
C PRO A 59 -11.76 -0.69 2.70
N LEU A 60 -11.62 -0.25 3.96
CA LEU A 60 -10.35 -0.31 4.69
C LEU A 60 -9.89 -1.76 4.88
N THR A 61 -10.76 -2.65 5.36
CA THR A 61 -10.43 -4.07 5.53
C THR A 61 -10.05 -4.74 4.21
N LYS A 62 -10.74 -4.41 3.11
CA LYS A 62 -10.41 -4.93 1.77
C LYS A 62 -9.06 -4.41 1.28
N ALA A 63 -8.74 -3.15 1.53
CA ALA A 63 -7.45 -2.56 1.17
C ALA A 63 -6.30 -3.18 1.97
N ILE A 64 -6.46 -3.36 3.29
CA ILE A 64 -5.51 -4.07 4.15
C ILE A 64 -5.29 -5.49 3.62
N LYS A 65 -6.38 -6.24 3.37
CA LYS A 65 -6.28 -7.60 2.81
C LYS A 65 -5.51 -7.61 1.49
N ARG A 66 -5.77 -6.67 0.59
CA ARG A 66 -5.08 -6.59 -0.70
C ARG A 66 -3.60 -6.27 -0.55
N LEU A 67 -3.21 -5.34 0.33
CA LEU A 67 -1.80 -5.10 0.63
C LEU A 67 -1.11 -6.36 1.18
N ARG A 68 -1.81 -7.14 2.01
CA ARG A 68 -1.30 -8.40 2.55
C ARG A 68 -1.10 -9.46 1.45
N ASP A 69 -2.09 -9.61 0.57
CA ASP A 69 -2.03 -10.56 -0.55
C ASP A 69 -0.87 -10.24 -1.52
N HIS A 70 -0.47 -8.96 -1.60
CA HIS A 70 0.69 -8.48 -2.34
C HIS A 70 1.98 -8.36 -1.52
N ARG A 71 1.99 -8.84 -0.27
CA ARG A 71 3.15 -8.82 0.65
C ARG A 71 3.72 -7.43 0.93
N LEU A 72 2.88 -6.40 0.87
CA LEU A 72 3.23 -5.02 1.22
C LEU A 72 2.96 -4.72 2.70
N ILE A 73 2.17 -5.56 3.35
CA ILE A 73 2.02 -5.59 4.80
C ILE A 73 2.03 -7.03 5.31
N GLN A 74 2.39 -7.21 6.56
CA GLN A 74 2.39 -8.48 7.27
C GLN A 74 1.72 -8.33 8.63
N GLN A 75 0.87 -9.28 9.01
CA GLN A 75 0.36 -9.34 10.38
C GLN A 75 1.48 -9.83 11.31
N VAL A 76 1.82 -9.05 12.33
CA VAL A 76 2.87 -9.39 13.32
C VAL A 76 2.26 -10.02 14.56
N ASP A 77 1.18 -9.44 15.07
CA ASP A 77 0.37 -9.94 16.20
C ASP A 77 -1.12 -9.69 15.94
N SER A 78 -1.99 -9.56 16.96
CA SER A 78 -3.43 -9.32 16.75
C SER A 78 -3.78 -7.93 16.19
N ASP A 79 -2.95 -6.92 16.44
CA ASP A 79 -3.27 -5.50 16.26
C ASP A 79 -2.12 -4.71 15.58
N THR A 80 -0.99 -5.36 15.35
CA THR A 80 0.20 -4.80 14.73
C THR A 80 0.39 -5.33 13.32
N LEU A 81 0.57 -4.39 12.39
CA LEU A 81 0.93 -4.64 11.01
C LEU A 81 2.36 -4.17 10.77
N GLY A 82 3.20 -5.06 10.27
CA GLY A 82 4.46 -4.69 9.61
C GLY A 82 4.15 -4.11 8.23
N VAL A 83 4.79 -3.00 7.88
CA VAL A 83 4.58 -2.31 6.60
C VAL A 83 5.90 -2.27 5.84
N VAL A 84 5.85 -2.65 4.56
CA VAL A 84 6.99 -2.51 3.65
C VAL A 84 7.12 -1.04 3.26
N VAL A 85 8.16 -0.38 3.77
CA VAL A 85 8.46 1.04 3.49
C VAL A 85 9.32 1.24 2.25
N GLU A 86 10.01 0.18 1.81
CA GLU A 86 10.79 0.16 0.57
C GLU A 86 10.38 -1.08 -0.25
N VAL A 87 9.83 -0.83 -1.43
CA VAL A 87 9.32 -1.91 -2.28
C VAL A 87 10.37 -2.41 -3.25
N PRO A 88 10.49 -3.74 -3.43
CA PRO A 88 11.42 -4.28 -4.40
C PRO A 88 10.96 -4.00 -5.85
N PRO A 89 11.85 -4.14 -6.82
CA PRO A 89 11.48 -4.29 -8.23
C PRO A 89 10.48 -5.44 -8.40
N LEU A 90 9.48 -5.25 -9.27
CA LEU A 90 8.55 -6.33 -9.58
C LEU A 90 9.27 -7.48 -10.30
N SER A 91 8.93 -8.72 -9.94
CA SER A 91 9.40 -9.88 -10.69
C SER A 91 8.94 -9.84 -12.16
N PRO A 92 9.70 -10.44 -13.10
CA PRO A 92 9.30 -10.53 -14.51
C PRO A 92 7.89 -11.12 -14.71
N ARG A 93 7.51 -12.08 -13.86
CA ARG A 93 6.18 -12.72 -13.87
C ARG A 93 5.04 -11.76 -13.50
N ALA A 94 5.30 -10.80 -12.61
CA ALA A 94 4.30 -9.78 -12.27
C ALA A 94 4.21 -8.73 -13.38
N LEU A 95 5.35 -8.32 -13.95
CA LEU A 95 5.43 -7.35 -15.04
C LEU A 95 4.76 -7.84 -16.33
N SER A 96 4.82 -9.14 -16.64
CA SER A 96 4.20 -9.69 -17.85
C SER A 96 2.68 -9.54 -17.89
N LYS A 97 2.04 -9.33 -16.73
CA LYS A 97 0.58 -9.13 -16.60
C LYS A 97 0.15 -7.66 -16.68
N LEU A 98 1.10 -6.73 -16.70
CA LEU A 98 0.83 -5.30 -16.67
C LEU A 98 0.71 -4.71 -18.09
N PRO A 99 0.17 -3.51 -18.26
CA PRO A 99 0.22 -2.79 -19.53
C PRO A 99 1.67 -2.42 -19.91
N ASP A 100 1.93 -2.26 -21.22
CA ASP A 100 3.27 -1.89 -21.71
C ASP A 100 3.78 -0.56 -21.14
N SER A 101 2.89 0.42 -20.95
CA SER A 101 3.25 1.70 -20.34
C SER A 101 3.83 1.53 -18.93
N VAL A 102 3.32 0.57 -18.16
CA VAL A 102 3.79 0.27 -16.80
C VAL A 102 5.11 -0.49 -16.83
N ARG A 103 5.28 -1.42 -17.78
CA ARG A 103 6.56 -2.12 -18.00
C ARG A 103 7.67 -1.13 -18.37
N SER A 104 7.42 -0.23 -19.32
CA SER A 104 8.37 0.80 -19.72
C SER A 104 8.73 1.73 -18.57
N ALA A 105 7.75 2.12 -17.75
CA ALA A 105 8.01 2.92 -16.54
C ALA A 105 8.91 2.17 -15.55
N HIS A 106 8.61 0.89 -15.27
CA HIS A 106 9.43 0.05 -14.40
C HIS A 106 10.89 0.00 -14.88
N GLU A 107 11.12 -0.29 -16.16
CA GLU A 107 12.48 -0.35 -16.71
C GLU A 107 13.22 0.99 -16.64
N ALA A 108 12.51 2.11 -16.82
CA ALA A 108 13.10 3.43 -16.71
C ALA A 108 13.55 3.74 -15.28
N PHE A 109 12.76 3.36 -14.27
CA PHE A 109 13.14 3.50 -12.86
C PHE A 109 14.31 2.59 -12.48
N VAL A 110 14.28 1.31 -12.86
CA VAL A 110 15.37 0.37 -12.57
C VAL A 110 16.69 0.82 -13.21
N ARG A 111 16.65 1.33 -14.45
CA ARG A 111 17.84 1.88 -15.11
C ARG A 111 18.37 3.14 -14.43
N ARG A 112 17.50 3.94 -13.82
CA ARG A 112 17.86 5.21 -13.16
C ARG A 112 18.49 5.00 -11.78
N ASP A 113 17.99 4.02 -11.03
CA ASP A 113 18.45 3.77 -9.66
C ASP A 113 19.72 2.91 -9.60
N GLY A 114 20.13 2.26 -10.70
CA GLY A 114 21.49 1.70 -10.87
C GLY A 114 21.95 0.67 -9.85
N SER A 115 21.10 0.24 -8.91
CA SER A 115 21.39 -0.74 -7.87
C SER A 115 20.09 -1.25 -7.25
N PHE A 116 19.85 -2.55 -7.36
CA PHE A 116 19.02 -3.36 -6.47
C PHE A 116 19.79 -4.65 -6.18
#